data_AF-A0A964CCQ4-F1
#
_entry.id   AF-A0A964CCQ4-F1
#
_cell.length_a   1.000
_cell.length_b   1.000
_cell.length_c   1.000
_cell.angle_alpha   90.00
_cell.angle_beta   90.00
_cell.angle_gamma   90.00
#
_symmetry.space_group_name_H-M   'P 1'
#
loop_
_entity.id
_entity.type
_entity.pdbx_description
1 polymer ?
#
loop_
_entity_poly.entity_id
_entity_poly.type
_entity_poly.pdbx_seq_one_letter_code
_entity_poly.pdbx_strand_id
1 'polypeptide(L)'
;MKELLISLLNFFGLAWWVEVKTSAPRCIYYFGPFLTAQEAESAKAGYVEDIENEGAEGISVSIQRCKPIALTVADDLGKFGEGGLLPVLSGQ
;
A
#
# COMPACT_ATOMS: atom_id res chain seq x y z
N MET A 1 -1.72 20.59 -9.29
CA MET A 1 -0.26 20.62 -9.54
C MET A 1 0.47 19.50 -8.80
N LYS A 2 0.24 19.32 -7.49
CA LYS A 2 0.82 18.21 -6.70
C LYS A 2 0.47 16.82 -7.25
N GLU A 3 -0.80 16.58 -7.60
CA GLU A 3 -1.25 15.30 -8.20
C GLU A 3 -0.48 14.87 -9.46
N LEU A 4 -0.13 15.83 -10.33
CA LEU A 4 0.63 15.55 -11.54
C LEU A 4 2.06 15.12 -11.20
N LEU A 5 2.66 15.76 -10.21
CA LEU A 5 4.02 15.46 -9.76
C LEU A 5 4.07 14.10 -9.06
N ILE A 6 3.08 13.81 -8.21
CA ILE A 6 2.91 12.51 -7.56
C ILE A 6 2.72 11.41 -8.62
N SER A 7 1.85 11.64 -9.61
CA SER A 7 1.63 10.69 -10.71
C SER A 7 2.92 10.42 -11.50
N LEU A 8 3.72 11.46 -11.77
CA LEU A 8 5.00 11.33 -12.45
C LEU A 8 6.01 10.52 -11.63
N LEU A 9 6.18 10.86 -10.35
CA LEU A 9 7.06 10.13 -9.45
C LEU A 9 6.61 8.68 -9.28
N ASN A 10 5.31 8.42 -9.16
CA ASN A 10 4.76 7.08 -9.08
C ASN A 10 5.03 6.27 -10.35
N PHE A 11 4.88 6.91 -11.52
CA PHE A 11 5.19 6.27 -12.80
C PHE A 11 6.66 5.81 -12.87
N PHE A 12 7.60 6.62 -12.36
CA PHE A 12 9.03 6.28 -12.26
C PHE A 12 9.41 5.44 -11.02
N GLY A 13 8.46 5.12 -10.13
CA GLY A 13 8.74 4.39 -8.88
C GLY A 13 9.51 5.18 -7.82
N LEU A 14 9.46 6.50 -7.90
CA LEU A 14 10.11 7.45 -7.01
C LEU A 14 9.17 8.05 -5.96
N ALA A 15 7.87 7.76 -6.04
CA ALA A 15 6.91 8.18 -5.03
C ALA A 15 7.14 7.43 -3.71
N TRP A 16 6.77 8.07 -2.61
CA TRP A 16 6.85 7.49 -1.27
C TRP A 16 5.59 6.68 -0.98
N TRP A 17 5.77 5.55 -0.31
CA TRP A 17 4.72 4.63 0.08
C TRP A 17 4.90 4.19 1.53
N VAL A 18 3.80 3.99 2.22
CA VAL A 18 3.75 3.33 3.52
C VAL A 18 3.44 1.86 3.25
N GLU A 19 4.39 0.99 3.55
CA GLU A 19 4.22 -0.46 3.56
C GLU A 19 3.84 -0.90 4.98
N VAL A 20 2.69 -1.55 5.13
CA VAL A 20 2.23 -2.12 6.39
C VAL A 20 2.13 -3.64 6.24
N LYS A 21 2.88 -4.39 7.04
CA LYS A 21 2.86 -5.84 7.07
C LYS A 21 2.16 -6.33 8.31
N THR A 22 1.32 -7.33 8.19
CA THR A 22 0.63 -7.99 9.30
C THR A 22 1.07 -9.45 9.36
N SER A 23 1.05 -10.02 10.56
CA SER A 23 1.42 -11.41 10.82
C SER A 23 0.21 -12.34 10.85
N ALA A 24 -0.94 -11.88 11.36
CA ALA A 24 -2.20 -12.63 11.36
C ALA A 24 -3.39 -11.68 11.16
N PRO A 25 -4.14 -11.78 10.03
CA PRO A 25 -3.78 -12.53 8.82
C PRO A 25 -2.47 -12.01 8.21
N ARG A 26 -1.77 -12.83 7.42
CA ARG A 26 -0.51 -12.41 6.78
C ARG A 26 -0.80 -11.59 5.52
N CYS A 27 -0.72 -10.27 5.65
CA CYS A 27 -1.00 -9.32 4.59
C CYS A 27 0.11 -8.26 4.50
N ILE A 28 0.24 -7.69 3.31
CA ILE A 28 1.08 -6.51 3.04
C ILE A 28 0.18 -5.48 2.36
N TYR A 29 0.11 -4.28 2.93
CA TYR A 29 -0.65 -3.15 2.44
C TYR A 29 0.29 -2.03 2.03
N TYR A 30 0.04 -1.41 0.88
CA TYR A 30 0.77 -0.25 0.39
C TYR A 30 -0.16 0.96 0.30
N PHE A 31 0.12 1.99 1.10
CA PHE A 31 -0.64 3.25 1.10
C PHE A 31 0.19 4.39 0.50
N GLY A 32 -0.44 5.20 -0.34
CA GLY A 32 0.19 6.26 -1.12
C GLY A 32 -0.48 6.40 -2.49
N PRO A 33 0.22 6.94 -3.51
CA PRO A 33 1.58 7.49 -3.49
C PRO A 33 1.67 8.87 -2.81
N PHE A 34 2.75 9.11 -2.05
CA PHE A 34 3.06 10.39 -1.41
C PHE A 34 4.19 11.12 -2.14
N LEU A 35 4.16 12.45 -2.10
CA LEU A 35 5.21 13.29 -2.67
C LEU A 35 6.48 13.25 -1.81
N THR A 36 6.33 13.25 -0.48
CA THR A 36 7.43 13.26 0.47
C THR A 36 7.31 12.15 1.52
N ALA A 37 8.45 11.75 2.09
CA ALA A 37 8.47 10.81 3.21
C ALA A 37 7.72 11.35 4.44
N GLN A 38 7.73 12.66 4.63
CA GLN A 38 7.08 13.29 5.78
C GLN A 38 5.55 13.24 5.68
N GLU A 39 4.98 13.39 4.48
CA GLU A 39 3.55 13.16 4.25
C GLU A 39 3.16 11.71 4.53
N ALA A 40 3.97 10.75 4.06
CA ALA A 40 3.77 9.33 4.36
C ALA A 40 3.85 9.05 5.87
N GLU A 41 4.81 9.67 6.56
CA GLU A 41 5.02 9.52 8.01
C GLU A 41 3.87 10.11 8.83
N SER A 42 3.33 11.26 8.43
CA SER A 42 2.14 11.84 9.07
C SER A 42 0.88 11.01 8.83
N ALA A 43 0.75 10.36 7.68
CA ALA A 43 -0.41 9.54 7.35
C ALA A 43 -0.38 8.14 7.98
N LYS A 44 0.82 7.58 8.25
CA LYS A 44 0.97 6.17 8.64
C LYS A 44 0.16 5.76 9.86
N ALA A 45 0.01 6.66 10.84
CA ALA A 45 -0.65 6.35 12.09
C ALA A 45 -2.12 5.97 11.88
N GLY A 46 -2.82 6.65 10.96
CA GLY A 46 -4.20 6.31 10.61
C GLY A 46 -4.32 4.92 10.01
N TYR A 47 -3.44 4.57 9.06
CA TYR A 47 -3.46 3.24 8.44
C TYR A 47 -3.19 2.11 9.43
N VAL A 48 -2.29 2.33 10.38
CA VAL A 48 -1.99 1.35 11.42
C VAL A 48 -3.18 1.18 12.34
N GLU A 49 -3.78 2.27 12.81
CA GLU A 49 -4.95 2.25 13.69
C GLU A 49 -6.13 1.53 13.02
N ASP A 50 -6.40 1.79 11.74
CA ASP A 50 -7.44 1.10 10.98
C ASP A 50 -7.18 -0.41 10.93
N ILE A 51 -5.96 -0.84 10.61
CA ILE A 51 -5.57 -2.26 10.52
C ILE A 51 -5.60 -2.96 11.89
N GLU A 52 -5.18 -2.27 12.96
CA GLU A 52 -5.28 -2.77 14.34
C GLU A 52 -6.75 -2.96 14.75
N ASN A 53 -7.62 -2.01 14.41
CA ASN A 53 -9.05 -2.09 14.71
C ASN A 53 -9.77 -3.19 13.93
N GLU A 54 -9.26 -3.60 12.77
CA GLU A 54 -9.71 -4.78 12.02
C GLU A 54 -9.28 -6.11 12.68
N GLY A 55 -8.46 -6.06 13.73
CA GLY A 55 -8.00 -7.22 14.49
C GLY A 55 -6.75 -7.88 13.90
N ALA A 56 -5.99 -7.17 13.06
CA ALA A 56 -4.73 -7.70 12.55
C ALA A 56 -3.62 -7.63 13.62
N GLU A 57 -2.83 -8.70 13.71
CA GLU A 57 -1.75 -8.82 14.69
C GLU A 57 -0.36 -8.73 14.05
N GLY A 58 0.63 -8.36 14.86
CA GLY A 58 2.04 -8.35 14.46
C GLY A 58 2.34 -7.36 13.33
N ILE A 59 1.89 -6.11 13.50
CA ILE A 59 2.00 -5.05 12.51
C ILE A 59 3.44 -4.50 12.46
N SER A 60 3.96 -4.35 11.25
CA SER A 60 5.25 -3.72 10.96
C SER A 60 5.09 -2.70 9.85
N VAL A 61 5.59 -1.48 10.07
CA VAL A 61 5.44 -0.37 9.12
C VAL A 61 6.79 0.02 8.57
N SER A 62 6.86 0.36 7.28
CA SER A 62 8.06 0.88 6.63
C SER A 62 7.69 1.94 5.60
N ILE A 63 8.45 3.03 5.58
CA ILE A 63 8.28 4.09 4.58
C ILE A 63 9.43 4.00 3.60
N GLN A 64 9.08 3.82 2.33
CA GLN A 64 10.06 3.62 1.28
C GLN A 64 9.59 4.20 -0.05
N ARG A 65 10.53 4.43 -0.96
CA ARG A 65 10.20 4.69 -2.36
C ARG A 65 10.10 3.36 -3.07
N CYS A 66 8.95 3.09 -3.67
CA CYS A 66 8.72 1.88 -4.44
C CYS A 66 7.61 2.11 -5.48
N LYS A 67 7.37 1.07 -6.28
CA LYS A 67 6.26 1.01 -7.23
C LYS A 67 5.49 -0.30 -6.98
N PRO A 68 4.55 -0.32 -6.03
CA PRO A 68 3.80 -1.52 -5.73
C PRO A 68 2.99 -1.96 -6.96
N ILE A 69 3.05 -3.25 -7.28
CA ILE A 69 2.29 -3.85 -8.39
C ILE A 69 0.84 -4.09 -7.94
N ALA A 70 0.64 -4.41 -6.65
CA ALA A 70 -0.64 -4.55 -6.00
C ALA A 70 -0.63 -3.77 -4.68
N LEU A 71 -1.75 -3.16 -4.32
CA LEU A 71 -1.89 -2.37 -3.09
C LEU A 71 -2.13 -3.25 -1.85
N THR A 72 -2.68 -4.44 -2.05
CA THR A 72 -2.89 -5.44 -1.00
C THR A 72 -2.38 -6.78 -1.49
N VAL A 73 -1.49 -7.40 -0.71
CA VAL A 73 -0.94 -8.73 -0.98
C VAL A 73 -1.19 -9.58 0.25
N ALA A 74 -2.13 -10.52 0.18
CA ALA A 74 -2.41 -11.47 1.26
C ALA A 74 -1.98 -12.88 0.84
N ASP A 75 -1.39 -13.63 1.77
CA ASP A 75 -0.90 -14.99 1.52
C ASP A 75 -2.06 -15.96 1.16
N ASP A 76 -3.26 -15.68 1.68
CA ASP A 76 -4.47 -16.48 1.46
C ASP A 76 -5.17 -16.18 0.11
N LEU A 77 -4.80 -15.10 -0.58
CA LEU A 77 -5.50 -14.63 -1.80
C LEU A 77 -5.06 -15.32 -3.09
N GLY A 78 -4.26 -16.38 -2.99
CA GLY A 78 -3.77 -17.13 -4.15
C GLY A 78 -2.74 -16.34 -4.93
N LYS A 79 -1.72 -17.04 -5.42
CA LYS A 79 -0.68 -16.48 -6.29
C LYS A 79 -1.32 -15.93 -7.56
N PHE A 80 -1.60 -14.64 -7.62
CA PHE A 80 -1.83 -13.99 -8.91
C PHE A 80 -0.47 -13.88 -9.60
N GLY A 81 -0.26 -14.85 -10.50
CA GLY A 81 0.94 -14.98 -11.30
C GLY A 81 1.22 -13.75 -12.14
N GLU A 82 2.46 -13.69 -12.60
CA GLU A 82 2.93 -12.85 -13.69
C GLU A 82 1.87 -12.74 -14.81
N GLY A 83 1.48 -11.50 -15.15
CA GLY A 83 0.70 -11.20 -16.35
C GLY A 83 -0.67 -10.56 -16.09
N GLY A 84 -0.68 -9.22 -16.03
CA GLY A 84 -1.81 -8.37 -16.44
C GLY A 84 -3.17 -8.62 -15.77
N LEU A 85 -3.43 -7.96 -14.64
CA LEU A 85 -4.74 -7.97 -13.98
C LEU A 85 -5.62 -6.80 -14.44
N LEU A 86 -6.81 -7.13 -14.92
CA LEU A 86 -7.96 -6.22 -14.99
C LEU A 86 -8.64 -6.21 -13.61
N PRO A 87 -9.07 -5.04 -13.07
CA PRO A 87 -9.87 -5.01 -11.87
C PRO A 87 -11.31 -5.43 -12.18
N VAL A 88 -11.80 -6.47 -11.50
CA VAL A 88 -13.24 -6.77 -11.45
C VAL A 88 -13.85 -5.90 -10.36
N LEU A 89 -14.66 -4.93 -10.75
CA LEU A 89 -15.50 -4.17 -9.83
C LEU A 89 -16.92 -4.75 -9.93
N SER A 90 -17.29 -5.55 -8.94
CA SER A 90 -18.70 -5.85 -8.66
C SER A 90 -19.32 -4.62 -8.01
N GLY A 91 -20.15 -3.91 -8.75
CA GLY A 91 -21.07 -2.91 -8.20
C GLY A 91 -22.48 -3.51 -8.13
N GLN A 92 -23.05 -3.54 -6.93
CA GLN A 92 -24.49 -3.55 -6.69
C GLN A 92 -24.83 -2.31 -5.88
#